data_AF-A0A9J7AAK1-F1
#
_entry.id   AF-A0A9J7AAK1-F1
#
_cell.length_a   1.000
_cell.length_b   1.000
_cell.length_c   1.000
_cell.angle_alpha   90.00
_cell.angle_beta   90.00
_cell.angle_gamma   90.00
#
_symmetry.space_group_name_H-M   'P 1'
#
loop_
_entity.id
_entity.type
_entity.pdbx_description
1 polymer ?
#
loop_
_entity_poly.entity_id
_entity_poly.type
_entity_poly.pdbx_seq_one_letter_code
_entity_poly.pdbx_strand_id
1 'polypeptide(L)'
;MKTFPIKTLFTTGLFAVSISITAQAANNDLATYQQQAKGLLEKLEAKSEGIEAASAQLVSTSLPIVNQFIAKYPECTEYLTALKQAADKIPALPLAEIESGYHADGKLPELKNAQCYHAKDLLVHPATVQAMAKLGIQTDEQWESAEHEIEEVIEHFTQVEAAMK
;
A
#
# COMPACT_ATOMS: atom_id res chain seq x y z
N MET A 1 2.47 67.34 -39.39
CA MET A 1 2.41 65.86 -39.49
C MET A 1 3.03 65.28 -38.23
N LYS A 2 2.28 64.47 -37.47
CA LYS A 2 2.72 63.85 -36.22
C LYS A 2 3.28 62.46 -36.53
N THR A 3 4.48 62.14 -36.07
CA THR A 3 5.01 60.77 -36.04
C THR A 3 5.16 60.32 -34.58
N PHE A 4 4.61 59.16 -34.28
CA PHE A 4 4.63 58.51 -32.96
C PHE A 4 5.84 57.55 -32.86
N PRO A 5 6.45 57.38 -31.67
CA PRO A 5 7.48 56.39 -31.46
C PRO A 5 6.89 54.98 -31.23
N ILE A 6 7.47 53.99 -31.90
CA ILE A 6 7.21 52.56 -31.73
C ILE A 6 7.82 52.12 -30.39
N LYS A 7 6.98 51.65 -29.46
CA LYS A 7 7.43 50.91 -28.27
C LYS A 7 7.51 49.43 -28.63
N THR A 8 8.73 48.90 -28.70
CA THR A 8 8.98 47.46 -28.75
C THR A 8 8.72 46.88 -27.37
N LEU A 9 7.66 46.08 -27.22
CA LEU A 9 7.38 45.32 -26.02
C LEU A 9 7.93 43.89 -26.21
N PHE A 10 8.99 43.54 -25.50
CA PHE A 10 9.43 42.15 -25.37
C PHE A 10 8.52 41.44 -24.37
N THR A 11 7.59 40.63 -24.84
CA THR A 11 6.88 39.65 -24.02
C THR A 11 7.69 38.36 -23.96
N THR A 12 8.48 38.20 -22.91
CA THR A 12 9.01 36.89 -22.49
C THR A 12 7.87 36.08 -21.89
N GLY A 13 7.36 35.11 -22.67
CA GLY A 13 6.42 34.12 -22.18
C GLY A 13 7.13 33.15 -21.23
N LEU A 14 6.79 33.22 -19.94
CA LEU A 14 7.23 32.25 -18.94
C LEU A 14 6.29 31.04 -19.01
N PHE A 15 6.71 29.96 -19.68
CA PHE A 15 6.02 28.67 -19.62
C PHE A 15 6.32 28.03 -18.26
N ALA A 16 5.40 28.15 -17.31
CA ALA A 16 5.42 27.36 -16.08
C ALA A 16 4.92 25.95 -16.40
N VAL A 17 5.85 25.01 -16.58
CA VAL A 17 5.53 23.58 -16.60
C VAL A 17 5.07 23.19 -15.20
N SER A 18 3.76 23.04 -15.03
CA SER A 18 3.17 22.56 -13.77
C SER A 18 3.37 21.06 -13.71
N ILE A 19 4.47 20.61 -13.10
CA ILE A 19 4.67 19.21 -12.77
C ILE A 19 3.68 18.85 -11.66
N SER A 20 2.73 17.96 -11.95
CA SER A 20 1.72 17.49 -11.02
C SER A 20 2.36 16.80 -9.81
N ILE A 21 2.32 17.47 -8.65
CA ILE A 21 2.88 17.01 -7.37
C ILE A 21 2.35 15.62 -6.96
N THR A 22 1.15 15.26 -7.42
CA THR A 22 0.47 13.99 -7.11
C THR A 22 1.19 12.75 -7.66
N ALA A 23 1.76 12.80 -8.87
CA ALA A 23 2.45 11.65 -9.46
C ALA A 23 3.80 11.36 -8.79
N GLN A 24 4.46 12.41 -8.26
CA GLN A 24 5.75 12.28 -7.59
C GLN A 24 5.63 11.62 -6.21
N ALA A 25 4.54 11.90 -5.48
CA ALA A 25 4.26 11.28 -4.18
C ALA A 25 3.89 9.79 -4.33
N ALA A 26 3.06 9.45 -5.32
CA ALA A 26 2.65 8.07 -5.60
C ALA A 26 3.83 7.11 -5.88
N ASN A 27 4.81 7.58 -6.67
CA ASN A 27 6.02 6.82 -6.95
C ASN A 27 6.90 6.62 -5.71
N ASN A 28 6.84 7.52 -4.72
CA ASN A 28 7.61 7.39 -3.50
C ASN A 28 7.01 6.34 -2.55
N ASP A 29 5.69 6.29 -2.44
CA ASP A 29 5.01 5.34 -1.55
C ASP A 29 5.18 3.89 -2.04
N LEU A 30 5.03 3.62 -3.35
CA LEU A 30 5.22 2.29 -3.92
C LEU A 30 6.68 1.79 -3.73
N ALA A 31 7.67 2.64 -4.00
CA ALA A 31 9.08 2.28 -3.80
C ALA A 31 9.41 2.02 -2.32
N THR A 32 8.89 2.87 -1.43
CA THR A 32 9.03 2.72 0.02
C THR A 32 8.41 1.41 0.50
N TYR A 33 7.20 1.11 0.05
CA TYR A 33 6.49 -0.12 0.38
C TYR A 33 7.28 -1.35 -0.07
N GLN A 34 7.77 -1.37 -1.31
CA GLN A 34 8.56 -2.49 -1.83
C GLN A 34 9.82 -2.72 -1.00
N GLN A 35 10.53 -1.64 -0.63
CA GLN A 35 11.73 -1.74 0.19
C GLN A 35 11.41 -2.29 1.59
N GLN A 36 10.32 -1.82 2.20
CA GLN A 36 9.88 -2.28 3.52
C GLN A 36 9.44 -3.74 3.50
N ALA A 37 8.71 -4.18 2.47
CA ALA A 37 8.29 -5.57 2.32
C ALA A 37 9.51 -6.51 2.21
N LYS A 38 10.48 -6.18 1.35
CA LYS A 38 11.73 -6.94 1.23
C LYS A 38 12.53 -6.97 2.53
N GLY A 39 12.66 -5.83 3.21
CA GLY A 39 13.36 -5.76 4.48
C GLY A 39 12.65 -6.52 5.61
N LEU A 40 11.32 -6.63 5.57
CA LEU A 40 10.56 -7.47 6.49
C LEU A 40 10.77 -8.96 6.18
N LEU A 41 10.76 -9.36 4.90
CA LEU A 41 11.06 -10.72 4.47
C LEU A 41 12.44 -11.17 4.96
N GLU A 42 13.49 -10.38 4.71
CA GLU A 42 14.85 -10.67 5.18
C GLU A 42 14.92 -10.84 6.71
N LYS A 43 14.12 -10.09 7.47
CA LYS A 43 14.04 -10.24 8.94
C LYS A 43 13.37 -11.55 9.35
N LEU A 44 12.34 -11.98 8.62
CA LEU A 44 11.61 -13.22 8.87
C LEU A 44 12.52 -14.44 8.57
N GLU A 45 13.19 -14.44 7.42
CA GLU A 45 14.16 -15.46 7.03
C GLU A 45 15.30 -15.58 8.07
N ALA A 46 15.78 -14.44 8.58
CA ALA A 46 16.82 -14.38 9.60
C ALA A 46 16.30 -14.59 11.04
N LYS A 47 14.99 -14.82 11.23
CA LYS A 47 14.32 -14.96 12.53
C LYS A 47 14.70 -13.86 13.53
N SER A 48 14.78 -12.63 13.01
CA SER A 48 15.29 -11.46 13.73
C SER A 48 14.20 -10.73 14.52
N GLU A 49 14.61 -9.88 15.47
CA GLU A 49 13.68 -9.04 16.22
C GLU A 49 13.06 -7.90 15.39
N GLY A 50 11.99 -7.33 15.92
CA GLY A 50 11.33 -6.14 15.35
C GLY A 50 10.30 -6.44 14.26
N ILE A 51 9.85 -7.70 14.12
CA ILE A 51 8.82 -8.11 13.15
C ILE A 51 7.53 -7.32 13.33
N GLU A 52 7.06 -7.14 14.57
CA GLU A 52 5.82 -6.37 14.86
C GLU A 52 5.93 -4.92 14.37
N ALA A 53 7.04 -4.24 14.66
CA ALA A 53 7.23 -2.85 14.27
C ALA A 53 7.38 -2.70 12.75
N ALA A 54 8.11 -3.61 12.11
CA ALA A 54 8.31 -3.59 10.67
C ALA A 54 7.01 -3.90 9.89
N SER A 55 6.23 -4.87 10.35
CA SER A 55 4.91 -5.18 9.78
C SER A 55 3.90 -4.05 9.99
N ALA A 56 3.86 -3.44 11.18
CA ALA A 56 3.04 -2.25 11.44
C ALA A 56 3.40 -1.07 10.53
N GLN A 57 4.70 -0.86 10.27
CA GLN A 57 5.17 0.16 9.35
C GLN A 57 4.70 -0.12 7.92
N LEU A 58 4.71 -1.39 7.48
CA LEU A 58 4.25 -1.79 6.17
C LEU A 58 2.73 -1.58 6.00
N VAL A 59 1.93 -1.91 7.03
CA VAL A 59 0.50 -1.55 7.10
C VAL A 59 0.29 -0.05 6.97
N SER A 60 1.07 0.76 7.69
CA SER A 60 0.95 2.22 7.60
C SER A 60 1.28 2.75 6.20
N THR A 61 2.26 2.15 5.52
CA THR A 61 2.65 2.54 4.16
C THR A 61 1.64 2.07 3.11
N SER A 62 0.89 0.99 3.36
CA SER A 62 -0.14 0.51 2.43
C SER A 62 -1.33 1.47 2.34
N LEU A 63 -1.70 2.15 3.43
CA LEU A 63 -2.85 3.06 3.47
C LEU A 63 -2.84 4.18 2.41
N PRO A 64 -1.76 4.96 2.21
CA PRO A 64 -1.69 5.94 1.13
C PRO A 64 -1.73 5.29 -0.27
N ILE A 65 -1.14 4.10 -0.45
CA ILE A 65 -1.21 3.35 -1.72
C ILE A 65 -2.66 2.94 -2.00
N VAL A 66 -3.38 2.39 -1.02
CA VAL A 66 -4.79 2.02 -1.14
C VAL A 66 -5.65 3.25 -1.46
N ASN A 67 -5.37 4.42 -0.87
CA ASN A 67 -6.07 5.66 -1.23
C ASN A 67 -5.86 6.05 -2.70
N GLN A 68 -4.64 5.95 -3.18
CA GLN A 68 -4.32 6.24 -4.58
C GLN A 68 -4.98 5.22 -5.52
N PHE A 69 -5.02 3.95 -5.11
CA PHE A 69 -5.68 2.90 -5.84
C PHE A 69 -7.19 3.14 -5.96
N ILE A 70 -7.86 3.52 -4.87
CA ILE A 70 -9.29 3.93 -4.87
C ILE A 70 -9.51 5.09 -5.84
N ALA A 71 -8.60 6.07 -5.87
CA ALA A 71 -8.72 7.21 -6.78
C ALA A 71 -8.59 6.81 -8.27
N LYS A 72 -7.76 5.80 -8.57
CA LYS A 72 -7.60 5.26 -9.94
C LYS A 72 -8.72 4.27 -10.32
N TYR A 73 -9.24 3.53 -9.36
CA TYR A 73 -10.25 2.48 -9.52
C TYR A 73 -11.45 2.73 -8.59
N PRO A 74 -12.37 3.66 -8.97
CA PRO A 74 -13.51 4.02 -8.13
C PRO A 74 -14.43 2.84 -7.78
N GLU A 75 -14.47 1.79 -8.61
CA GLU A 75 -15.19 0.56 -8.33
C GLU A 75 -14.70 -0.16 -7.06
N CYS A 76 -13.45 0.07 -6.64
CA CYS A 76 -12.87 -0.49 -5.43
C CYS A 76 -13.21 0.30 -4.15
N THR A 77 -13.88 1.46 -4.27
CA THR A 77 -14.09 2.40 -3.16
C THR A 77 -14.75 1.75 -1.96
N GLU A 78 -15.87 1.04 -2.17
CA GLU A 78 -16.64 0.42 -1.10
C GLU A 78 -15.81 -0.63 -0.35
N TYR A 79 -15.20 -1.54 -1.11
CA TYR A 79 -14.39 -2.65 -0.59
C TYR A 79 -13.15 -2.17 0.16
N LEU A 80 -12.34 -1.30 -0.46
CA LEU A 80 -11.07 -0.83 0.12
C LEU A 80 -11.28 0.21 1.22
N THR A 81 -12.40 0.95 1.22
CA THR A 81 -12.74 1.83 2.35
C THR A 81 -13.10 1.01 3.59
N ALA A 82 -13.87 -0.07 3.44
CA ALA A 82 -14.20 -0.97 4.54
C ALA A 82 -12.93 -1.59 5.15
N LEU A 83 -12.02 -2.07 4.32
CA LEU A 83 -10.71 -2.57 4.76
C LEU A 83 -9.94 -1.52 5.56
N LYS A 84 -9.80 -0.30 5.02
CA LYS A 84 -9.07 0.79 5.68
C LYS A 84 -9.66 1.15 7.04
N GLN A 85 -10.98 1.12 7.20
CA GLN A 85 -11.64 1.38 8.49
C GLN A 85 -11.36 0.28 9.53
N ALA A 86 -10.95 -0.91 9.09
CA ALA A 86 -10.57 -2.02 9.94
C ALA A 86 -9.06 -2.10 10.21
N ALA A 87 -8.22 -1.34 9.50
CA ALA A 87 -6.76 -1.46 9.52
C ALA A 87 -6.14 -1.48 10.92
N ASP A 88 -6.55 -0.56 11.81
CA ASP A 88 -6.01 -0.49 13.18
C ASP A 88 -6.48 -1.65 14.08
N LYS A 89 -7.55 -2.34 13.69
CA LYS A 89 -8.18 -3.43 14.46
C LYS A 89 -7.65 -4.79 14.05
N ILE A 90 -7.37 -5.01 12.76
CA ILE A 90 -6.97 -6.31 12.21
C ILE A 90 -5.80 -6.93 13.00
N PRO A 91 -4.71 -6.21 13.31
CA PRO A 91 -3.57 -6.78 14.04
C PRO A 91 -3.86 -7.18 15.50
N ALA A 92 -5.05 -6.90 16.01
CA ALA A 92 -5.49 -7.26 17.36
C ALA A 92 -6.53 -8.40 17.36
N LEU A 93 -6.94 -8.88 16.19
CA LEU A 93 -7.90 -9.97 16.06
C LEU A 93 -7.20 -11.34 16.22
N PRO A 94 -7.93 -12.39 16.60
CA PRO A 94 -7.46 -13.77 16.48
C PRO A 94 -7.09 -14.09 15.02
N LEU A 95 -6.01 -14.86 14.79
CA LEU A 95 -5.57 -15.21 13.42
C LEU A 95 -6.70 -15.80 12.58
N ALA A 96 -7.47 -16.75 13.12
CA ALA A 96 -8.61 -17.35 12.41
C ALA A 96 -9.69 -16.32 11.99
N GLU A 97 -9.82 -15.22 12.71
CA GLU A 97 -10.73 -14.13 12.36
C GLU A 97 -10.14 -13.22 11.28
N ILE A 98 -8.81 -13.06 11.23
CA ILE A 98 -8.12 -12.38 10.12
C ILE A 98 -8.27 -13.22 8.84
N GLU A 99 -7.99 -14.52 8.92
CA GLU A 99 -8.13 -15.48 7.82
C GLU A 99 -9.54 -15.46 7.22
N SER A 100 -10.55 -15.74 8.04
CA SER A 100 -11.93 -15.83 7.55
C SER A 100 -12.54 -14.47 7.21
N GLY A 101 -12.10 -13.40 7.89
CA GLY A 101 -12.71 -12.09 7.77
C GLY A 101 -12.11 -11.20 6.68
N TYR A 102 -10.80 -11.23 6.51
CA TYR A 102 -10.09 -10.27 5.67
C TYR A 102 -9.27 -10.94 4.56
N HIS A 103 -8.65 -12.09 4.81
CA HIS A 103 -8.05 -12.88 3.71
C HIS A 103 -9.14 -13.46 2.80
N ALA A 104 -10.12 -14.16 3.40
CA ALA A 104 -11.26 -14.77 2.71
C ALA A 104 -12.49 -13.85 2.57
N ASP A 105 -12.33 -12.55 2.75
CA ASP A 105 -13.35 -11.51 2.51
C ASP A 105 -14.65 -11.58 3.36
N GLY A 106 -14.74 -12.45 4.38
CA GLY A 106 -15.98 -12.65 5.14
C GLY A 106 -16.51 -11.43 5.92
N LYS A 107 -15.66 -10.40 6.12
CA LYS A 107 -16.02 -9.11 6.76
C LYS A 107 -15.95 -7.93 5.80
N LEU A 108 -15.62 -8.17 4.53
CA LEU A 108 -15.54 -7.13 3.51
C LEU A 108 -16.81 -7.12 2.65
N PRO A 109 -17.15 -5.98 2.04
CA PRO A 109 -18.18 -5.93 0.99
C PRO A 109 -17.86 -6.89 -0.16
N GLU A 110 -18.84 -7.12 -1.04
CA GLU A 110 -18.62 -7.95 -2.22
C GLU A 110 -17.49 -7.40 -3.10
N LEU A 111 -16.55 -8.28 -3.46
CA LEU A 111 -15.46 -7.98 -4.37
C LEU A 111 -15.99 -7.82 -5.80
N LYS A 112 -15.86 -6.61 -6.36
CA LYS A 112 -16.36 -6.30 -7.72
C LYS A 112 -15.32 -6.51 -8.83
N ASN A 113 -14.03 -6.43 -8.50
CA ASN A 113 -12.93 -6.51 -9.46
C ASN A 113 -11.69 -7.10 -8.78
N ALA A 114 -11.01 -8.04 -9.44
CA ALA A 114 -9.78 -8.68 -8.96
C ALA A 114 -8.64 -7.68 -8.65
N GLN A 115 -8.63 -6.51 -9.28
CA GLN A 115 -7.68 -5.45 -8.95
C GLN A 115 -7.83 -4.94 -7.51
N CYS A 116 -9.05 -4.90 -6.97
CA CYS A 116 -9.29 -4.47 -5.60
C CYS A 116 -8.74 -5.49 -4.59
N TYR A 117 -8.74 -6.77 -4.96
CA TYR A 117 -8.22 -7.86 -4.14
C TYR A 117 -6.72 -7.69 -3.91
N HIS A 118 -5.94 -7.45 -4.97
CA HIS A 118 -4.49 -7.22 -4.83
C HIS A 118 -4.15 -5.98 -3.99
N ALA A 119 -4.95 -4.90 -4.11
CA ALA A 119 -4.75 -3.72 -3.28
C ALA A 119 -5.11 -3.95 -1.80
N LYS A 120 -6.09 -4.83 -1.52
CA LYS A 120 -6.42 -5.25 -0.15
C LYS A 120 -5.25 -6.00 0.48
N ASP A 121 -4.65 -6.90 -0.27
CA ASP A 121 -3.61 -7.80 0.25
C ASP A 121 -2.34 -7.05 0.66
N LEU A 122 -2.06 -5.87 0.10
CA LEU A 122 -1.01 -4.98 0.61
C LEU A 122 -1.21 -4.53 2.07
N LEU A 123 -2.41 -4.67 2.61
CA LEU A 123 -2.71 -4.35 4.00
C LEU A 123 -2.91 -5.60 4.84
N VAL A 124 -3.63 -6.60 4.32
CA VAL A 124 -4.03 -7.77 5.12
C VAL A 124 -2.82 -8.63 5.49
N HIS A 125 -1.97 -9.05 4.54
CA HIS A 125 -0.82 -9.89 4.87
C HIS A 125 0.12 -9.24 5.91
N PRO A 126 0.53 -7.97 5.78
CA PRO A 126 1.36 -7.33 6.81
C PRO A 126 0.64 -7.20 8.15
N ALA A 127 -0.68 -6.98 8.16
CA ALA A 127 -1.45 -6.94 9.41
C ALA A 127 -1.55 -8.33 10.07
N THR A 128 -1.61 -9.41 9.28
CA THR A 128 -1.53 -10.80 9.75
C THR A 128 -0.18 -11.07 10.41
N VAL A 129 0.93 -10.71 9.74
CA VAL A 129 2.28 -10.85 10.31
C VAL A 129 2.43 -10.03 11.59
N GLN A 130 1.84 -8.83 11.66
CA GLN A 130 1.82 -8.04 12.89
C GLN A 130 1.08 -8.77 14.02
N ALA A 131 -0.08 -9.39 13.74
CA ALA A 131 -0.80 -10.20 14.72
C ALA A 131 0.02 -11.42 15.17
N MET A 132 0.66 -12.14 14.24
CA MET A 132 1.55 -13.26 14.55
C MET A 132 2.70 -12.85 15.46
N ALA A 133 3.35 -11.72 15.16
CA ALA A 133 4.43 -11.18 15.97
C ALA A 133 3.99 -10.79 17.39
N LYS A 134 2.79 -10.20 17.54
CA LYS A 134 2.21 -9.85 18.85
C LYS A 134 1.88 -11.07 19.70
N LEU A 135 1.43 -12.16 19.07
CA LEU A 135 1.18 -13.43 19.75
C LEU A 135 2.48 -14.14 20.15
N GLY A 136 3.59 -13.81 19.48
CA GLY A 136 4.88 -14.42 19.63
C GLY A 136 5.05 -15.61 18.69
N ILE A 137 5.99 -15.48 17.74
CA ILE A 137 6.37 -16.53 16.81
C ILE A 137 7.40 -17.44 17.51
N GLN A 138 7.08 -18.72 17.66
CA GLN A 138 7.84 -19.66 18.49
C GLN A 138 8.43 -20.84 17.70
N THR A 139 7.69 -21.36 16.71
CA THR A 139 8.10 -22.55 15.96
C THR A 139 8.56 -22.19 14.56
N ASP A 140 9.33 -23.08 13.94
CA ASP A 140 9.82 -22.89 12.58
C ASP A 140 8.66 -22.78 11.59
N GLU A 141 7.59 -23.55 11.77
CA GLU A 141 6.38 -23.47 10.93
C GLU A 141 5.66 -22.12 11.07
N GLN A 142 5.70 -21.50 12.25
CA GLN A 142 5.12 -20.17 12.44
C GLN A 142 5.99 -19.08 11.78
N TRP A 143 7.31 -19.25 11.76
CA TRP A 143 8.21 -18.37 11.02
C TRP A 143 8.00 -18.51 9.51
N GLU A 144 7.94 -19.74 9.00
CA GLU A 144 7.64 -20.02 7.59
C GLU A 144 6.28 -19.47 7.18
N SER A 145 5.26 -19.63 8.03
CA SER A 145 3.94 -19.04 7.78
C SER A 145 3.99 -17.52 7.71
N ALA A 146 4.77 -16.86 8.56
CA ALA A 146 4.91 -15.40 8.52
C ALA A 146 5.72 -14.93 7.31
N GLU A 147 6.71 -15.73 6.87
CA GLU A 147 7.47 -15.51 5.64
C GLU A 147 6.57 -15.55 4.41
N HIS A 148 5.75 -16.61 4.27
CA HIS A 148 4.82 -16.75 3.15
C HIS A 148 3.84 -15.59 3.03
N GLU A 149 3.33 -15.05 4.14
CA GLU A 149 2.48 -13.85 4.12
C GLU A 149 3.17 -12.66 3.43
N ILE A 150 4.48 -12.49 3.63
CA ILE A 150 5.25 -11.40 2.99
C ILE A 150 5.70 -11.76 1.57
N GLU A 151 5.88 -13.04 1.24
CA GLU A 151 6.06 -13.45 -0.15
C GLU A 151 4.81 -13.13 -0.97
N GLU A 152 3.63 -13.52 -0.49
CA GLU A 152 2.34 -13.20 -1.12
C GLU A 152 2.14 -11.69 -1.26
N VAL A 153 2.52 -10.90 -0.25
CA VAL A 153 2.41 -9.43 -0.36
C VAL A 153 3.31 -8.84 -1.45
N ILE A 154 4.48 -9.43 -1.72
CA ILE A 154 5.39 -8.99 -2.79
C ILE A 154 4.80 -9.34 -4.17
N GLU A 155 4.12 -10.48 -4.29
CA GLU A 155 3.41 -10.86 -5.51
C GLU A 155 2.23 -9.90 -5.78
N HIS A 156 1.41 -9.63 -4.76
CA HIS A 156 0.32 -8.66 -4.85
C HIS A 156 0.81 -7.24 -5.15
N PHE A 157 1.93 -6.84 -4.54
CA PHE A 157 2.58 -5.56 -4.84
C PHE A 157 2.93 -5.45 -6.32
N THR A 158 3.44 -6.51 -6.95
CA THR A 158 3.79 -6.49 -8.38
C THR A 158 2.57 -6.22 -9.25
N GLN A 159 1.40 -6.77 -8.90
CA GLN A 159 0.15 -6.51 -9.60
C GLN A 159 -0.34 -5.07 -9.39
N VAL A 160 -0.26 -4.57 -8.15
CA VAL A 160 -0.64 -3.19 -7.82
C VAL A 160 0.27 -2.19 -8.52
N GLU A 161 1.59 -2.40 -8.50
CA GLU A 161 2.55 -1.53 -9.15
C GLU A 161 2.31 -1.47 -10.67
N ALA A 162 2.05 -2.62 -11.29
CA ALA A 162 1.71 -2.69 -12.72
C ALA A 162 0.40 -1.96 -13.04
N ALA A 163 -0.63 -2.11 -12.19
CA ALA A 163 -1.91 -1.42 -12.34
C ALA A 163 -1.79 0.10 -12.12
N MET A 164 -0.83 0.57 -11.33
CA MET A 164 -0.66 1.98 -10.98
C MET A 164 0.19 2.77 -11.99
N LYS A 165 1.01 2.10 -12.81
CA LYS A 165 1.72 2.69 -13.97
C LYS A 165 0.74 3.20 -15.05
#